data_AF-A0A957U5R5-F1
#
_entry.id   AF-A0A957U5R5-F1
#
_cell.length_a   1.000
_cell.length_b   1.000
_cell.length_c   1.000
_cell.angle_alpha   90.00
_cell.angle_beta   90.00
_cell.angle_gamma   90.00
#
_symmetry.space_group_name_H-M   'P 1'
#
loop_
_entity.id
_entity.type
_entity.pdbx_description
1 polymer ?
#
loop_
_entity_poly.entity_id
_entity_poly.type
_entity_poly.pdbx_seq_one_letter_code
_entity_poly.pdbx_strand_id
1 'polypeptide(L)'
;MLPITIILAVVLAVAAVFYVMLPLRRTPTTLPSEHEDELADLLRRKESVLEAIKETEFDFHTGKLNEDDFQRMDQRLRQQAISLIRQIEKHTPEASSLDVELEADIAKLRKVQPVAQAPMAASTAAPMSAPTAAGAPSGVIFCHECGTPAEPTDKFCAQCGTPLRQPVAAE
;
A
#
# COMPACT_ATOMS: atom_id res chain seq x y z
N MET A 1 -24.58 38.69 52.34
CA MET A 1 -24.90 37.79 51.20
C MET A 1 -24.14 38.18 49.93
N LEU A 2 -24.28 39.42 49.45
CA LEU A 2 -23.58 39.94 48.25
C LEU A 2 -22.03 39.84 48.25
N PRO A 3 -21.30 40.07 49.37
CA PRO A 3 -19.84 39.90 49.36
C PRO A 3 -19.41 38.43 49.27
N ILE A 4 -20.20 37.50 49.81
CA ILE A 4 -19.90 36.06 49.81
C ILE A 4 -20.05 35.50 48.39
N THR A 5 -21.07 35.93 47.65
CA THR A 5 -21.27 35.53 46.25
C THR A 5 -20.16 36.05 45.33
N ILE A 6 -19.65 37.27 45.57
CA ILE A 6 -18.52 37.82 44.80
C ILE A 6 -17.25 37.02 45.06
N ILE A 7 -16.95 36.71 46.33
CA ILE A 7 -15.76 35.91 46.69
C ILE A 7 -15.83 34.52 46.05
N LEU A 8 -16.98 33.85 46.10
CA LEU A 8 -17.17 32.53 45.48
C LEU A 8 -16.97 32.57 43.95
N ALA A 9 -17.52 33.59 43.29
CA ALA A 9 -17.38 33.77 41.85
C ALA A 9 -15.91 34.00 41.44
N VAL A 10 -15.17 34.81 42.20
CA VAL A 10 -13.74 35.06 41.96
C VAL A 10 -12.92 33.79 42.16
N VAL A 11 -13.18 33.02 43.23
CA VAL A 11 -12.48 31.75 43.49
C VAL A 11 -12.73 30.75 42.36
N LEU A 12 -13.97 30.61 41.90
CA LEU A 12 -14.30 29.73 40.77
C LEU A 12 -13.65 30.19 39.47
N ALA A 13 -13.62 31.49 39.20
CA ALA A 13 -12.95 32.04 38.02
C ALA A 13 -11.44 31.75 38.06
N VAL A 14 -10.78 31.97 39.21
CA VAL A 14 -9.36 31.67 39.39
C VAL A 14 -9.10 30.17 39.27
N ALA A 15 -9.95 29.32 39.86
CA ALA A 15 -9.84 27.86 39.74
C ALA A 15 -10.02 27.40 38.29
N ALA A 16 -10.96 27.96 37.54
CA ALA A 16 -11.15 27.66 36.13
C ALA A 16 -9.95 28.10 35.28
N VAL A 17 -9.44 29.32 35.49
CA VAL A 17 -8.21 29.80 34.85
C VAL A 17 -7.05 28.87 35.19
N PHE A 18 -6.88 28.51 36.47
CA PHE A 18 -5.79 27.63 36.89
C PHE A 18 -5.95 26.22 36.30
N TYR A 19 -7.16 25.68 36.25
CA TYR A 19 -7.48 24.38 35.65
C TYR A 19 -7.17 24.36 34.14
N VAL A 20 -7.44 25.47 33.42
CA VAL A 20 -7.11 25.64 32.00
C VAL A 20 -5.61 25.92 31.79
N MET A 21 -4.96 26.62 32.74
CA MET A 21 -3.51 26.90 32.69
C MET A 21 -2.67 25.67 33.07
N LEU A 22 -3.24 24.76 33.86
CA LEU A 22 -2.61 23.52 34.30
C LEU A 22 -2.17 22.62 33.13
N PRO A 23 -3.01 22.28 32.13
CA PRO A 23 -2.58 21.49 30.96
C PRO A 23 -1.60 22.25 30.08
N LEU A 24 -1.57 23.59 30.13
CA LEU A 24 -0.62 24.40 29.37
C LEU A 24 0.76 24.51 30.05
N ARG A 25 0.84 24.34 31.38
CA ARG A 25 2.10 24.20 32.15
C ARG A 25 2.52 22.75 32.36
N ARG A 26 1.57 21.82 32.23
CA ARG A 26 1.76 20.37 32.25
C ARG A 26 1.68 19.77 30.86
N THR A 27 1.81 20.55 29.78
CA THR A 27 2.49 19.99 28.62
C THR A 27 3.80 19.49 29.20
N PRO A 28 4.02 18.17 29.31
CA PRO A 28 5.35 17.74 29.59
C PRO A 28 6.15 18.38 28.46
N THR A 29 7.02 19.32 28.79
CA THR A 29 8.20 19.51 27.99
C THR A 29 9.03 18.24 28.20
N THR A 30 8.50 17.08 27.82
CA THR A 30 9.24 16.19 26.95
C THR A 30 9.53 17.11 25.78
N LEU A 31 10.68 17.80 25.84
CA LEU A 31 11.36 18.15 24.61
C LEU A 31 11.22 16.89 23.76
N PRO A 32 10.49 16.92 22.63
CA PRO A 32 10.45 15.76 21.75
C PRO A 32 11.89 15.29 21.68
N SER A 33 12.12 14.02 22.02
CA SER A 33 13.49 13.54 21.98
C SER A 33 14.03 13.87 20.59
N GLU A 34 15.29 14.28 20.45
CA GLU A 34 15.83 14.69 19.14
C GLU A 34 15.52 13.62 18.05
N HIS A 35 15.36 12.37 18.48
CA HIS A 35 14.91 11.22 17.71
C HIS A 35 13.46 11.31 17.16
N GLU A 36 12.50 11.78 17.96
CA GLU A 36 11.09 11.96 17.54
C GLU A 36 10.95 13.11 16.53
N ASP A 37 11.67 14.21 16.74
CA ASP A 37 11.68 15.33 15.80
C ASP A 37 12.33 14.93 14.46
N GLU A 38 13.45 14.21 14.49
CA GLU A 38 14.11 13.70 13.29
C GLU A 38 13.21 12.71 12.52
N LEU A 39 12.53 11.81 13.24
CA LEU A 39 11.56 10.89 12.65
C LEU A 39 10.38 11.64 12.00
N ALA A 40 9.83 12.66 12.69
CA ALA A 40 8.74 13.47 12.16
C ALA A 40 9.15 14.19 10.86
N ASP A 41 10.37 14.71 10.81
CA ASP A 41 10.91 15.37 9.62
C ASP A 41 11.14 14.36 8.47
N LEU A 42 11.64 13.16 8.76
CA LEU A 42 11.77 12.10 7.76
C LEU A 42 10.40 11.69 7.20
N LEU A 43 9.39 11.56 8.05
CA LEU A 43 8.00 11.23 7.64
C LEU A 43 7.41 12.32 6.75
N ARG A 44 7.61 13.60 7.08
CA ARG A 44 7.17 14.73 6.24
C ARG A 44 7.84 14.71 4.88
N ARG A 45 9.16 14.48 4.83
CA ARG A 45 9.90 14.37 3.56
C ARG A 45 9.38 13.21 2.72
N LYS A 46 9.12 12.05 3.34
CA LYS A 46 8.53 10.89 2.65
C LYS A 46 7.21 11.28 1.99
N GLU A 47 6.31 11.92 2.74
CA GLU A 47 5.01 12.32 2.21
C GLU A 47 5.15 13.28 1.02
N SER A 48 6.03 14.29 1.11
CA SER A 48 6.26 15.21 -0.01
C SER A 48 6.81 14.52 -1.27
N VAL A 49 7.66 13.50 -1.12
CA VAL A 49 8.19 12.76 -2.27
C VAL A 49 7.10 11.87 -2.89
N LEU A 50 6.26 11.25 -2.06
CA LEU A 50 5.12 10.45 -2.54
C LEU A 50 4.08 11.32 -3.25
N GLU A 51 3.85 12.53 -2.77
CA GLU A 51 3.01 13.52 -3.46
C GLU A 51 3.59 13.92 -4.81
N ALA A 52 4.91 14.19 -4.87
CA ALA A 52 5.60 14.50 -6.12
C ALA A 52 5.53 13.35 -7.15
N ILE A 53 5.58 12.08 -6.70
CA ILE A 53 5.37 10.92 -7.59
C ILE A 53 3.95 10.94 -8.16
N LYS A 54 2.93 11.12 -7.31
CA LYS A 54 1.53 11.19 -7.76
C LYS A 54 1.30 12.33 -8.75
N GLU A 55 1.88 13.50 -8.50
CA GLU A 55 1.79 14.65 -9.41
C GLU A 55 2.47 14.36 -10.75
N THR A 56 3.65 13.74 -10.72
CA THR A 56 4.40 13.36 -11.94
C THR A 56 3.63 12.32 -12.77
N GLU A 57 3.03 11.31 -12.13
CA GLU A 57 2.16 10.31 -12.79
C GLU A 57 0.91 10.99 -13.38
N PHE A 58 0.30 11.91 -12.65
CA PHE A 58 -0.86 12.67 -13.13
C PHE A 58 -0.52 13.53 -14.37
N ASP A 59 0.61 14.23 -14.35
CA ASP A 59 1.05 15.06 -15.46
C ASP A 59 1.36 14.24 -16.72
N PHE A 60 1.93 13.04 -16.55
CA PHE A 60 2.11 12.08 -17.65
C PHE A 60 0.77 11.61 -18.22
N HIS A 61 -0.16 11.18 -17.38
CA HIS A 61 -1.50 10.77 -17.83
C HIS A 61 -2.30 11.91 -18.49
N THR A 62 -2.03 13.16 -18.11
CA THR A 62 -2.63 14.36 -18.72
C THR A 62 -1.91 14.76 -20.02
N GLY A 63 -0.82 14.10 -20.38
CA GLY A 63 -0.04 14.37 -21.59
C GLY A 63 0.83 15.62 -21.51
N LYS A 64 1.09 16.15 -20.30
CA LYS A 64 2.02 17.28 -20.10
C LYS A 64 3.49 16.86 -20.17
N LEU A 65 3.77 15.58 -19.90
CA LEU A 65 5.10 14.99 -19.91
C LEU A 65 5.20 13.90 -20.98
N ASN A 66 6.37 13.81 -21.60
CA ASN A 66 6.72 12.69 -22.48
C ASN A 66 7.18 11.48 -21.65
N GLU A 67 7.04 10.28 -22.22
CA GLU A 67 7.42 9.02 -21.57
C GLU A 67 8.88 9.03 -21.05
N ASP A 68 9.83 9.45 -21.88
CA ASP A 68 11.26 9.47 -21.51
C ASP A 68 11.55 10.38 -20.31
N ASP A 69 10.87 11.53 -20.22
CA ASP A 69 11.03 12.48 -19.12
C ASP A 69 10.34 11.97 -17.85
N PHE A 70 9.13 11.41 -18.00
CA PHE A 70 8.40 10.75 -16.93
C PHE A 70 9.25 9.64 -16.28
N GLN A 71 9.79 8.71 -17.08
CA GLN A 71 10.59 7.60 -16.54
C GLN A 71 11.82 8.07 -15.79
N ARG A 72 12.51 9.10 -16.28
CA ARG A 72 13.69 9.67 -15.61
C ARG A 72 13.33 10.32 -14.28
N MET A 73 12.23 11.06 -14.22
CA MET A 73 11.75 11.71 -13.00
C MET A 73 11.24 10.71 -11.98
N ASP A 74 10.38 9.78 -12.41
CA ASP A 74 9.80 8.73 -11.59
C ASP A 74 10.88 7.85 -10.94
N GLN A 75 11.87 7.39 -11.71
CA GLN A 75 12.97 6.60 -11.17
C GLN A 75 13.74 7.32 -10.06
N ARG A 76 14.01 8.62 -10.22
CA ARG A 76 14.72 9.42 -9.20
C ARG A 76 13.88 9.59 -7.94
N LEU A 77 12.59 9.92 -8.09
CA LEU A 77 11.69 10.11 -6.97
C LEU A 77 11.47 8.80 -6.19
N ARG A 78 11.29 7.67 -6.89
CA ARG A 78 11.19 6.35 -6.25
C ARG A 78 12.45 5.98 -5.48
N GLN A 79 13.63 6.23 -6.05
CA GLN A 79 14.90 6.02 -5.34
C GLN A 79 15.00 6.88 -4.07
N GLN A 80 14.55 8.15 -4.12
CA GLN A 80 14.49 9.02 -2.95
C GLN A 80 13.51 8.48 -1.90
N ALA A 81 12.31 8.08 -2.30
CA ALA A 81 11.31 7.50 -1.41
C ALA A 81 11.84 6.25 -0.67
N ILE A 82 12.47 5.32 -1.41
CA ILE A 82 13.11 4.13 -0.83
C ILE A 82 14.19 4.52 0.18
N SER A 83 14.99 5.53 -0.13
CA SER A 83 16.05 5.99 0.78
C SER A 83 15.51 6.57 2.09
N LEU A 84 14.38 7.28 2.03
CA LEU A 84 13.71 7.86 3.20
C LEU A 84 13.03 6.78 4.05
N ILE A 85 12.36 5.80 3.41
CA ILE A 85 11.72 4.68 4.11
C ILE A 85 12.77 3.89 4.90
N ARG A 86 13.93 3.59 4.30
CA ARG A 86 15.04 2.93 5.00
C ARG A 86 15.61 3.74 6.16
N GLN A 87 15.56 5.06 6.10
CA GLN A 87 15.97 5.91 7.23
C GLN A 87 14.93 5.82 8.35
N ILE A 88 13.64 5.89 8.01
CA ILE A 88 12.54 5.77 8.98
C ILE A 88 12.59 4.41 9.72
N GLU A 89 12.83 3.31 9.01
CA GLU A 89 12.98 1.97 9.60
C GLU A 89 14.10 1.92 10.65
N LYS A 90 15.23 2.59 10.40
CA LYS A 90 16.35 2.66 11.37
C LYS A 90 15.97 3.41 12.65
N HIS A 91 15.08 4.40 12.55
CA HIS A 91 14.56 5.16 13.69
C HIS A 91 13.38 4.46 14.38
N THR A 92 12.88 3.35 13.82
CA THR A 92 11.72 2.61 14.35
C THR A 92 12.10 1.13 14.59
N PRO A 93 12.98 0.84 15.55
CA PRO A 93 13.49 -0.52 15.78
C PRO A 93 12.40 -1.53 16.16
N GLU A 94 11.31 -1.10 16.79
CA GLU A 94 10.18 -1.98 17.11
C GLU A 94 9.50 -2.56 15.86
N ALA A 95 9.41 -1.79 14.76
CA ALA A 95 8.87 -2.30 13.51
C ALA A 95 9.73 -3.45 12.97
N SER A 96 11.06 -3.33 13.08
CA SER A 96 11.98 -4.37 12.63
C SER A 96 11.95 -5.65 13.47
N SER A 97 11.68 -5.56 14.79
CA SER A 97 11.53 -6.75 15.62
C SER A 97 10.23 -7.50 15.33
N LEU A 98 9.15 -6.77 15.03
CA LEU A 98 7.88 -7.34 14.62
C LEU A 98 8.02 -8.11 13.30
N ASP A 99 8.77 -7.55 12.34
CA ASP A 99 9.04 -8.22 11.05
C ASP A 99 9.76 -9.57 11.24
N VAL A 100 10.76 -9.62 12.14
CA VAL A 100 11.49 -10.86 12.46
C VAL A 100 10.57 -11.91 13.10
N GLU A 101 9.69 -11.49 14.00
CA GLU A 101 8.73 -12.39 14.64
C GLU A 101 7.71 -12.94 13.63
N LEU A 102 7.20 -12.08 12.74
CA LEU A 102 6.32 -12.45 11.63
C LEU A 102 6.99 -13.45 10.67
N GLU A 103 8.26 -13.23 10.29
CA GLU A 103 9.01 -14.15 9.44
C GLU A 103 9.18 -15.53 10.10
N ALA A 104 9.43 -15.56 11.41
CA ALA A 104 9.53 -16.80 12.17
C ALA A 104 8.20 -17.57 12.16
N ASP A 105 7.08 -16.88 12.25
CA ASP A 105 5.75 -17.48 12.20
C ASP A 105 5.37 -17.97 10.80
N ILE A 106 5.67 -17.21 9.75
CA ILE A 106 5.51 -17.64 8.35
C ILE A 106 6.33 -18.90 8.08
N ALA A 107 7.56 -18.98 8.59
CA ALA A 107 8.42 -20.15 8.42
C ALA A 107 7.86 -21.40 9.11
N LYS A 108 7.19 -21.25 10.27
CA LYS A 108 6.48 -22.36 10.95
C LYS A 108 5.31 -22.85 10.09
N LEU A 109 4.52 -21.94 9.52
CA LEU A 109 3.37 -22.26 8.68
C LEU A 109 3.77 -22.92 7.35
N ARG A 110 4.84 -22.43 6.69
CA ARG A 110 5.35 -23.01 5.43
C ARG A 110 5.83 -24.46 5.60
N LYS A 111 6.36 -24.83 6.77
CA LYS A 111 6.76 -26.22 7.07
C LYS A 111 5.56 -27.18 7.17
N VAL A 112 4.36 -26.67 7.44
CA VAL A 112 3.13 -27.47 7.60
C VAL A 112 2.38 -27.66 6.26
N GLN A 113 2.74 -26.92 5.21
CA GLN A 113 2.09 -27.00 3.91
C GLN A 113 3.12 -27.26 2.80
N PRO A 114 3.32 -28.53 2.37
CA PRO A 114 3.97 -28.76 1.10
C PRO A 114 2.98 -28.33 0.02
N VAL A 115 3.11 -27.09 -0.47
CA VAL A 115 2.60 -26.76 -1.79
C VAL A 115 3.40 -27.66 -2.73
N ALA A 116 2.78 -28.72 -3.23
CA ALA A 116 3.34 -29.59 -4.24
C ALA A 116 3.59 -28.75 -5.51
N GLN A 117 4.76 -28.13 -5.57
CA GLN A 117 5.29 -27.51 -6.77
C GLN A 117 5.68 -28.66 -7.71
N ALA A 118 4.79 -28.97 -8.65
CA ALA A 118 5.19 -29.73 -9.83
C ALA A 118 6.30 -28.94 -10.55
N PRO A 119 7.46 -29.55 -10.86
CA PRO A 119 8.59 -28.81 -11.42
C PRO A 119 8.28 -28.38 -12.86
N MET A 120 8.40 -27.08 -13.12
CA MET A 120 8.56 -26.56 -14.48
C MET A 120 9.92 -27.00 -15.02
N ALA A 121 9.96 -28.21 -15.59
CA ALA A 121 11.05 -28.63 -16.46
C ALA A 121 10.75 -28.14 -17.87
N ALA A 122 11.71 -27.38 -18.42
CA ALA A 122 11.76 -26.98 -19.81
C ALA A 122 11.59 -28.19 -20.74
N SER A 123 10.71 -28.08 -21.74
CA SER A 123 10.67 -29.02 -22.84
C SER A 123 10.42 -28.28 -24.15
N THR A 124 11.53 -28.00 -24.83
CA THR A 124 11.63 -27.64 -26.24
C THR A 124 11.17 -28.81 -27.12
N ALA A 125 10.50 -28.48 -28.23
CA ALA A 125 10.27 -29.28 -29.44
C ALA A 125 9.35 -30.54 -29.38
N ALA A 126 8.17 -30.35 -29.98
CA ALA A 126 7.19 -31.22 -30.66
C ALA A 126 7.59 -32.63 -31.16
N PRO A 127 6.65 -33.45 -31.70
CA PRO A 127 5.18 -33.51 -31.54
C PRO A 127 4.71 -34.94 -31.16
N MET A 128 3.62 -35.11 -30.41
CA MET A 128 2.89 -36.39 -30.41
C MET A 128 1.47 -36.30 -29.83
N SER A 129 0.52 -36.60 -30.71
CA SER A 129 -0.70 -37.41 -30.52
C SER A 129 -1.60 -37.17 -29.31
N ALA A 130 -2.80 -36.68 -29.63
CA ALA A 130 -3.98 -36.63 -28.77
C ALA A 130 -4.36 -38.01 -28.16
N PRO A 131 -5.01 -38.00 -26.99
CA PRO A 131 -6.09 -38.93 -26.70
C PRO A 131 -7.44 -38.19 -26.70
N THR A 132 -8.35 -38.79 -27.43
CA THR A 132 -9.73 -38.38 -27.67
C THR A 132 -10.60 -38.57 -26.43
N ALA A 133 -11.31 -37.49 -26.08
CA ALA A 133 -12.66 -37.39 -25.50
C ALA A 133 -13.09 -38.32 -24.34
N ALA A 134 -13.47 -37.69 -23.21
CA ALA A 134 -14.87 -37.68 -22.73
C ALA A 134 -15.03 -36.78 -21.49
N GLY A 135 -15.84 -35.70 -21.59
CA GLY A 135 -16.49 -35.09 -20.41
C GLY A 135 -16.51 -33.56 -20.28
N ALA A 136 -17.34 -32.90 -21.10
CA ALA A 136 -18.02 -31.61 -20.88
C ALA A 136 -17.21 -30.27 -20.82
N PRO A 137 -17.69 -29.20 -21.48
CA PRO A 137 -16.99 -27.92 -21.59
C PRO A 137 -17.32 -27.03 -20.39
N SER A 138 -16.31 -26.66 -19.63
CA SER A 138 -16.38 -25.47 -18.77
C SER A 138 -15.27 -24.52 -19.20
N GLY A 139 -15.38 -24.08 -20.45
CA GLY A 139 -14.49 -23.09 -21.05
C GLY A 139 -14.78 -21.71 -20.50
N VAL A 140 -14.61 -21.52 -19.19
CA VAL A 140 -14.62 -20.18 -18.60
C VAL A 140 -13.33 -19.52 -19.04
N ILE A 141 -13.45 -18.47 -19.86
CA ILE A 141 -12.32 -17.64 -20.27
C ILE A 141 -12.24 -16.49 -19.26
N PHE A 142 -11.06 -16.17 -18.77
CA PHE A 142 -10.88 -15.03 -17.87
C PHE A 142 -10.43 -13.81 -18.67
N CYS A 143 -10.99 -12.64 -18.34
CA CYS A 143 -10.50 -11.39 -18.89
C CYS A 143 -9.04 -11.16 -18.47
N HIS A 144 -8.15 -10.88 -19.43
CA HIS A 144 -6.74 -10.65 -19.18
C HIS A 144 -6.44 -9.28 -18.55
N GLU A 145 -7.39 -8.34 -18.63
CA GLU A 145 -7.29 -7.00 -18.06
C GLU A 145 -7.85 -6.94 -16.64
N CYS A 146 -9.08 -7.42 -16.40
CA CYS A 146 -9.76 -7.27 -15.10
C CYS A 146 -9.94 -8.59 -14.32
N GLY A 147 -9.61 -9.75 -14.90
CA GLY A 147 -9.73 -11.06 -14.23
C GLY A 147 -11.15 -11.60 -14.09
N THR A 148 -12.17 -10.91 -14.60
CA THR A 148 -13.57 -11.36 -14.50
C THR A 148 -13.79 -12.61 -15.38
N PRO A 149 -14.48 -13.65 -14.88
CA PRO A 149 -14.87 -14.80 -15.70
C PRO A 149 -15.85 -14.37 -16.78
N ALA A 150 -15.65 -14.86 -17.99
CA ALA A 150 -16.47 -14.61 -19.16
C ALA A 150 -16.83 -15.93 -19.85
N GLU A 151 -17.97 -15.93 -20.54
CA GLU A 151 -18.40 -17.07 -21.32
C GLU A 151 -17.60 -17.14 -22.64
N PRO A 152 -17.35 -18.34 -23.19
CA PRO A 152 -16.52 -18.49 -24.39
C PRO A 152 -17.15 -17.87 -25.66
N THR A 153 -18.43 -17.50 -25.61
CA THR A 153 -19.13 -16.77 -26.67
C THR A 153 -19.00 -15.24 -26.58
N ASP A 154 -18.50 -14.72 -25.45
CA ASP A 154 -18.40 -13.28 -25.23
C ASP A 154 -17.33 -12.66 -26.15
N LYS A 155 -17.70 -11.58 -26.84
CA LYS A 155 -16.76 -10.79 -27.68
C LYS A 155 -15.94 -9.82 -26.83
N PHE A 156 -16.56 -9.31 -25.76
CA PHE A 156 -16.01 -8.30 -24.86
C PHE A 156 -16.34 -8.67 -23.42
N CYS A 157 -15.50 -8.27 -22.47
CA CYS A 157 -15.77 -8.45 -21.06
C CYS A 157 -16.95 -7.57 -20.60
N ALA A 158 -17.94 -8.15 -19.94
CA ALA A 158 -19.11 -7.43 -19.41
C ALA A 158 -18.78 -6.39 -18.33
N GLN A 159 -17.60 -6.50 -17.69
CA GLN A 159 -17.20 -5.63 -16.58
C GLN A 159 -16.30 -4.47 -17.00
N CYS A 160 -15.35 -4.69 -17.92
CA CYS A 160 -14.36 -3.67 -18.31
C CYS A 160 -14.36 -3.33 -19.81
N GLY A 161 -15.13 -4.04 -20.64
CA GLY A 161 -15.24 -3.77 -22.08
C GLY A 161 -14.08 -4.27 -22.95
N THR A 162 -13.03 -4.86 -22.36
CA THR A 162 -11.87 -5.36 -23.12
C THR A 162 -12.25 -6.52 -24.05
N PRO A 163 -11.77 -6.54 -25.31
CA PRO A 163 -12.04 -7.64 -26.24
C PRO A 163 -11.44 -8.95 -25.74
N LEU A 164 -12.24 -10.02 -25.79
CA LEU A 164 -11.81 -11.37 -25.41
C LEU A 164 -11.34 -12.14 -26.65
N ARG A 165 -10.31 -12.97 -26.49
CA ARG A 165 -9.75 -13.77 -27.59
C ARG A 165 -10.69 -14.94 -27.86
N GLN A 166 -11.60 -14.77 -28.81
CA GLN A 166 -12.58 -15.81 -29.16
C GLN A 166 -11.88 -17.04 -29.74
N PRO A 167 -12.21 -18.27 -29.29
CA PRO A 167 -11.75 -19.48 -29.96
C PRO A 167 -12.41 -19.54 -31.34
N VAL A 168 -11.60 -19.58 -32.40
CA VAL A 168 -12.08 -19.70 -33.78
C VAL A 168 -12.81 -21.04 -33.90
N ALA A 169 -14.13 -21.01 -34.10
CA ALA A 169 -14.90 -22.21 -34.36
C ALA A 169 -14.45 -22.81 -35.70
N ALA A 170 -13.93 -24.03 -35.66
CA ALA A 170 -13.71 -24.81 -36.87
C ALA A 170 -15.08 -25.21 -37.44
N GLU A 171 -15.29 -24.86 -38.71
CA GLU A 171 -16.46 -25.20 -39.53
C GLU A 171 -16.57 -26.71 -39.79
#